data_AF-A0A946AIQ1-F1
#
_entry.id   AF-A0A946AIQ1-F1
#
_cell.length_a   1.000
_cell.length_b   1.000
_cell.length_c   1.000
_cell.angle_alpha   90.00
_cell.angle_beta   90.00
_cell.angle_gamma   90.00
#
_symmetry.space_group_name_H-M   'P 1'
#
loop_
_entity.id
_entity.type
_entity.pdbx_description
1 polymer ?
#
loop_
_entity_poly.entity_id
_entity_poly.type
_entity_poly.pdbx_seq_one_letter_code
_entity_poly.pdbx_strand_id
1 'polypeptide(L)'
;MEAEPAEPVATVLSGPQVYNEACNICHGPGIGGAPQISDPSLWTTRIAQGNDTLYQHALEGYTGEFGYMPPKGARMDLSDDEVKGAVDYMVETASN
;
A
#
# COMPACT_ATOMS: atom_id res chain seq x y z
N MET A 1 -9.19 -26.45 34.22
CA MET A 1 -8.77 -25.15 33.69
C MET A 1 -8.91 -25.33 32.20
N GLU A 2 -10.15 -25.22 31.74
CA GLU A 2 -10.53 -25.56 30.38
C GLU A 2 -10.03 -24.44 29.48
N ALA A 3 -9.06 -24.77 28.63
CA ALA A 3 -8.61 -23.89 27.58
C ALA A 3 -9.71 -23.80 26.52
N GLU A 4 -10.27 -22.60 26.37
CA GLU A 4 -11.14 -22.25 25.25
C GLU A 4 -10.32 -22.27 23.96
N PRO A 5 -10.83 -22.86 22.86
CA PRO A 5 -10.13 -22.83 21.59
C PRO A 5 -10.14 -21.40 21.05
N ALA A 6 -8.97 -20.76 21.03
CA ALA A 6 -8.80 -19.47 20.37
C ALA A 6 -9.13 -19.61 18.87
N GLU A 7 -10.18 -18.92 18.43
CA GLU A 7 -10.49 -18.75 17.02
C GLU A 7 -9.28 -18.08 16.32
N PRO A 8 -8.92 -18.46 15.08
CA PRO A 8 -7.86 -17.79 14.37
C PRO A 8 -8.36 -16.38 14.05
N VAL A 9 -7.98 -15.40 14.86
CA VAL A 9 -8.10 -14.00 14.48
C VAL A 9 -7.22 -13.84 13.25
N ALA A 10 -7.82 -13.80 12.06
CA ALA A 10 -7.13 -13.25 10.90
C ALA A 10 -6.76 -11.82 11.30
N THR A 11 -5.51 -11.60 11.68
CA THR A 11 -5.04 -10.31 12.17
C THR A 11 -5.05 -9.36 10.99
N VAL A 12 -6.09 -8.52 10.91
CA VAL A 12 -6.16 -7.42 9.95
C VAL A 12 -4.92 -6.54 10.17
N LEU A 13 -4.07 -6.45 9.16
CA LEU A 13 -2.86 -5.66 9.20
C LEU A 13 -3.21 -4.18 9.09
N SER A 14 -2.57 -3.34 9.90
CA SER A 14 -2.69 -1.89 9.74
C SER A 14 -1.97 -1.40 8.48
N GLY A 15 -2.36 -0.24 7.95
CA GLY A 15 -1.71 0.39 6.80
C GLY A 15 -0.17 0.48 6.89
N PRO A 16 0.41 0.93 8.02
CA PRO A 16 1.86 0.91 8.22
C PRO A 16 2.47 -0.49 8.22
N GLN A 17 1.76 -1.52 8.73
CA GLN A 17 2.25 -2.91 8.71
C GLN A 17 2.29 -3.44 7.27
N VAL A 18 1.19 -3.27 6.53
CA VAL A 18 1.10 -3.64 5.11
C VAL A 18 2.18 -2.92 4.30
N TYR A 19 2.38 -1.62 4.53
CA TYR A 19 3.43 -0.86 3.88
C TYR A 19 4.80 -1.47 4.14
N ASN A 20 5.15 -1.76 5.40
CA ASN A 20 6.45 -2.30 5.74
C ASN A 20 6.68 -3.72 5.21
N GLU A 21 5.64 -4.55 5.18
CA GLU A 21 5.75 -5.94 4.72
C GLU A 21 5.74 -6.10 3.20
N ALA A 22 5.07 -5.20 2.47
CA ALA A 22 4.77 -5.38 1.05
C ALA A 22 5.20 -4.19 0.18
N CYS A 23 4.86 -2.97 0.58
CA CYS A 23 4.97 -1.79 -0.29
C CYS A 23 6.36 -1.13 -0.23
N ASN A 24 7.02 -1.17 0.93
CA ASN A 24 8.30 -0.51 1.21
C ASN A 24 9.41 -1.01 0.27
N ILE A 25 9.39 -2.29 -0.10
CA ILE A 25 10.42 -2.85 -0.97
C ILE A 25 10.59 -2.05 -2.27
N CYS A 26 9.49 -1.56 -2.84
CA CYS A 26 9.54 -0.71 -4.03
C CYS A 26 9.47 0.78 -3.69
N HIS A 27 8.58 1.18 -2.78
CA HIS A 27 8.28 2.59 -2.51
C HIS A 27 9.20 3.27 -1.48
N GLY A 28 10.03 2.52 -0.77
CA GLY A 28 11.11 3.08 0.05
C GLY A 28 12.25 3.59 -0.84
N PRO A 29 12.93 2.70 -1.58
CA PRO A 29 14.05 3.06 -2.45
C PRO A 29 13.64 3.58 -3.86
N GLY A 30 12.38 3.44 -4.26
CA GLY A 30 11.92 3.77 -5.61
C GLY A 30 12.33 2.75 -6.67
N ILE A 31 12.33 1.46 -6.32
CA ILE A 31 12.70 0.39 -7.27
C ILE A 31 11.74 0.38 -8.45
N GLY A 32 12.29 0.21 -9.65
CA GLY A 32 11.51 0.10 -10.88
C GLY A 32 10.69 1.35 -11.19
N GLY A 33 11.12 2.53 -10.72
CA GLY A 33 10.41 3.79 -10.93
C GLY A 33 9.21 3.99 -10.01
N ALA A 34 9.07 3.19 -8.95
CA ALA A 34 8.05 3.40 -7.93
C ALA A 34 8.22 4.77 -7.26
N PRO A 35 7.12 5.50 -6.99
CA PRO A 35 7.19 6.78 -6.30
C PRO A 35 7.72 6.55 -4.88
N GLN A 36 8.85 7.19 -4.57
CA GLN A 36 9.46 7.14 -3.25
C GLN A 36 8.57 7.84 -2.23
N ILE A 37 8.24 7.18 -1.12
CA ILE A 37 7.41 7.75 -0.05
C ILE A 37 8.07 9.00 0.57
N SER A 38 9.41 9.08 0.52
CA SER A 38 10.19 10.21 1.04
C SER A 38 10.34 11.37 0.06
N ASP A 39 9.75 11.29 -1.14
CA ASP A 39 9.81 12.36 -2.15
C ASP A 39 8.40 12.91 -2.45
N PRO A 40 7.95 13.95 -1.71
CA PRO A 40 6.64 14.57 -1.90
C PRO A 40 6.36 15.08 -3.32
N SER A 41 7.41 15.42 -4.08
CA SER A 41 7.27 15.91 -5.44
C SER A 41 6.67 14.86 -6.38
N LEU A 42 6.94 13.58 -6.11
CA LEU A 42 6.36 12.46 -6.84
C LEU A 42 4.90 12.21 -6.46
N TRP A 43 4.46 12.64 -5.28
CA TRP A 43 3.11 12.35 -4.78
C TRP A 43 2.10 13.45 -5.09
N THR A 44 2.53 14.70 -5.29
CA THR A 44 1.63 15.84 -5.58
C THR A 44 0.63 15.56 -6.72
N THR A 45 1.12 15.11 -7.88
CA THR A 45 0.27 14.84 -9.06
C THR A 45 -0.54 13.55 -8.91
N ARG A 46 -0.10 12.62 -8.05
CA ARG A 46 -0.80 11.37 -7.75
C ARG A 46 -1.96 11.62 -6.80
N ILE A 47 -1.74 12.37 -5.73
CA ILE A 47 -2.76 12.79 -4.77
C ILE A 47 -3.83 13.64 -5.46
N ALA A 48 -3.45 14.48 -6.42
CA ALA A 48 -4.41 15.27 -7.21
C ALA A 48 -5.39 14.41 -8.06
N GLN A 49 -5.08 13.14 -8.33
CA GLN A 49 -6.01 12.22 -9.00
C GLN A 49 -7.12 11.69 -8.08
N GLY A 50 -7.00 11.95 -6.78
CA GLY A 50 -7.94 11.50 -5.75
C GLY A 50 -7.63 10.09 -5.23
N ASN A 51 -8.05 9.85 -3.98
CA ASN A 51 -7.79 8.60 -3.26
C ASN A 51 -8.41 7.39 -3.96
N ASP A 52 -9.61 7.50 -4.53
CA ASP A 52 -10.28 6.40 -5.22
C ASP A 52 -9.43 5.84 -6.38
N THR A 53 -8.80 6.73 -7.15
CA THR A 53 -7.89 6.34 -8.23
C THR A 53 -6.65 5.63 -7.70
N LEU A 54 -6.07 6.14 -6.61
CA LEU A 54 -4.89 5.52 -5.98
C LEU A 54 -5.21 4.13 -5.41
N TYR A 55 -6.37 3.97 -4.78
CA TYR A 55 -6.83 2.67 -4.29
C TYR A 55 -7.04 1.70 -5.44
N GLN A 56 -7.71 2.12 -6.52
CA GLN A 56 -7.93 1.24 -7.66
C GLN A 56 -6.61 0.77 -8.27
N HIS A 57 -5.65 1.69 -8.49
CA HIS A 57 -4.31 1.34 -8.97
C HIS A 57 -3.57 0.38 -8.02
N ALA A 58 -3.72 0.54 -6.71
CA ALA A 58 -3.09 -0.35 -5.74
C ALA A 58 -3.75 -1.74 -5.68
N LEU A 59 -5.07 -1.82 -5.88
CA LEU A 59 -5.83 -3.07 -5.83
C LEU A 59 -5.71 -3.87 -7.12
N GLU A 60 -5.93 -3.22 -8.26
CA GLU A 60 -5.94 -3.85 -9.59
C GLU A 60 -4.55 -3.95 -10.22
N GLY A 61 -3.59 -3.19 -9.68
CA GLY A 61 -2.28 -2.98 -10.28
C GLY A 61 -2.32 -1.84 -11.29
N TYR A 62 -1.16 -1.28 -11.57
CA TYR A 62 -1.02 -0.12 -12.45
C TYR A 62 0.29 -0.17 -13.22
N THR A 63 0.19 -0.02 -14.54
CA THR A 63 1.35 0.18 -15.40
C THR A 63 1.39 1.66 -15.78
N GLY A 64 2.37 2.37 -15.24
CA GLY A 64 2.58 3.77 -15.52
C GLY A 64 3.78 4.02 -16.43
N GLU A 65 4.05 5.30 -16.67
CA GLU A 65 5.20 5.77 -17.43
C GLU A 65 6.54 5.29 -16.84
N PHE A 66 6.62 5.18 -15.52
CA PHE A 66 7.87 4.90 -14.81
C PHE A 66 8.08 3.43 -14.46
N GLY A 67 7.02 2.60 -14.49
CA GLY A 67 7.12 1.22 -14.06
C GLY A 67 5.78 0.53 -13.85
N TYR A 68 5.85 -0.67 -13.30
CA TYR A 68 4.72 -1.54 -13.02
C TYR A 68 4.54 -1.69 -11.51
N MET A 69 3.33 -1.37 -11.04
CA MET A 69 2.84 -1.68 -9.70
C MET A 69 1.97 -2.95 -9.79
N PRO A 70 2.38 -4.06 -9.16
CA PRO A 70 1.57 -5.27 -9.14
C PRO A 70 0.28 -5.07 -8.32
N PRO A 71 -0.80 -5.79 -8.66
CA PRO A 71 -2.03 -5.79 -7.87
C PRO A 71 -1.74 -6.16 -6.42
N LYS A 72 -2.38 -5.45 -5.50
CA LYS A 72 -2.23 -5.58 -4.03
C LYS A 72 -0.77 -5.55 -3.55
N GLY A 73 0.12 -4.84 -4.25
CA GLY A 73 1.54 -4.81 -3.91
C GLY A 73 2.21 -6.19 -3.95
N ALA A 74 1.74 -7.08 -4.83
CA ALA A 74 2.14 -8.50 -4.92
C ALA A 74 1.77 -9.37 -3.70
N ARG A 75 0.95 -8.87 -2.78
CA ARG A 75 0.40 -9.60 -1.64
C ARG A 75 -1.10 -9.84 -1.82
N MET A 76 -1.42 -10.85 -2.62
CA MET A 76 -2.82 -11.21 -2.95
C MET A 76 -3.62 -11.75 -1.77
N ASP A 77 -2.96 -12.07 -0.67
CA ASP A 77 -3.54 -12.47 0.61
C ASP A 77 -4.13 -11.29 1.40
N LEU A 78 -3.78 -10.05 1.05
CA LEU A 78 -4.36 -8.86 1.68
C LEU A 78 -5.80 -8.62 1.23
N SER A 79 -6.64 -8.22 2.19
CA SER A 79 -7.95 -7.64 1.92
C SER A 79 -7.83 -6.26 1.27
N ASP A 80 -8.89 -5.82 0.61
CA ASP A 80 -8.88 -4.53 -0.09
C ASP A 80 -8.73 -3.37 0.90
N ASP A 81 -9.26 -3.50 2.11
CA ASP A 81 -9.19 -2.47 3.14
C ASP A 81 -7.77 -2.35 3.75
N GLU A 82 -7.04 -3.47 3.87
CA GLU A 82 -5.62 -3.46 4.25
C GLU A 82 -4.76 -2.73 3.21
N VAL A 83 -5.03 -2.96 1.92
CA VAL A 83 -4.32 -2.26 0.83
C VAL A 83 -4.67 -0.78 0.83
N LYS A 84 -5.95 -0.41 0.98
CA LYS A 84 -6.36 1.01 1.07
C LYS A 84 -5.71 1.72 2.25
N GLY A 85 -5.68 1.08 3.42
CA GLY A 85 -5.01 1.63 4.60
C GLY A 85 -3.51 1.85 4.38
N ALA A 86 -2.84 0.99 3.60
CA ALA A 86 -1.45 1.19 3.21
C ALA A 86 -1.29 2.40 2.27
N VAL A 87 -2.18 2.55 1.30
CA VAL A 87 -2.20 3.71 0.40
C VAL A 87 -2.39 5.01 1.20
N ASP A 88 -3.31 5.03 2.16
CA ASP A 88 -3.55 6.19 3.02
C ASP A 88 -2.30 6.56 3.81
N TYR A 89 -1.67 5.57 4.44
CA TYR A 89 -0.41 5.78 5.16
C TYR A 89 0.68 6.36 4.25
N MET A 90 0.78 5.87 3.02
CA MET A 90 1.75 6.36 2.05
C MET A 90 1.47 7.81 1.62
N VAL A 91 0.21 8.12 1.33
CA VAL A 91 -0.22 9.48 0.96
C VAL A 91 0.02 10.45 2.11
N GLU A 92 -0.34 10.08 3.34
CA GLU A 92 -0.11 10.90 4.53
C GLU A 92 1.39 11.12 4.78
N THR A 93 2.19 10.05 4.73
CA THR A 93 3.64 10.14 4.94
C THR A 93 4.32 10.98 3.87
N ALA A 94 3.92 10.84 2.60
CA ALA A 94 4.50 11.59 1.49
C ALA A 94 4.01 13.04 1.39
N SER A 95 2.96 13.40 2.13
CA SER A 95 2.44 14.77 2.19
C SER A 95 2.98 15.60 3.37
N ASN A 96 3.74 14.96 4.28
CA ASN A 96 4.41 15.60 5.42
C ASN A 96 5.84 16.03 5.07
#